data_AF-X0WH07-F1
#
_entry.id   AF-X0WH07-F1
#
_cell.length_a   1.000
_cell.length_b   1.000
_cell.length_c   1.000
_cell.angle_alpha   90.00
_cell.angle_beta   90.00
_cell.angle_gamma   90.00
#
_symmetry.space_group_name_H-M   'P 1'
#
loop_
_entity.id
_entity.type
_entity.pdbx_description
1 polymer ?
#
loop_
_entity_poly.entity_id
_entity_poly.type
_entity_poly.pdbx_seq_one_letter_code
_entity_poly.pdbx_strand_id
1 'polypeptide(L)' 'LFRPGETMRWTAEDSFDILIGNAGGIEFSLNGNPIGHLGAEGKVVRLKLPEG' A
#
# COMPACT_ATOMS: atom_id res chain seq x y z
N LEU A 1 -6.90 11.35 -3.02
CA LEU A 1 -6.51 11.46 -1.59
C LEU A 1 -7.49 10.59 -0.81
N PHE A 2 -6.99 9.66 -0.01
CA PHE A 2 -7.83 8.80 0.83
C PHE A 2 -8.37 9.61 2.00
N ARG A 3 -9.66 9.42 2.32
CA ARG A 3 -10.21 9.91 3.58
C ARG A 3 -9.87 8.93 4.71
N PRO A 4 -9.76 9.38 5.97
CA PRO A 4 -9.61 8.48 7.11
C PRO A 4 -10.68 7.39 7.12
N GLY A 5 -10.26 6.12 7.22
CA GLY A 5 -11.14 4.94 7.19
C GLY A 5 -11.59 4.48 5.80
N GLU A 6 -11.23 5.20 4.73
CA GLU A 6 -11.54 4.78 3.37
C GLU A 6 -10.72 3.55 2.97
N THR A 7 -11.39 2.55 2.42
CA THR A 7 -10.77 1.33 1.89
C THR A 7 -10.95 1.29 0.38
N MET A 8 -9.86 1.08 -0.36
CA MET A 8 -9.91 0.78 -1.79
C MET A 8 -9.43 -0.63 -2.07
N ARG A 9 -9.93 -1.22 -3.16
CA ARG A 9 -9.46 -2.50 -3.70
C ARG A 9 -9.12 -2.32 -5.16
N TRP A 10 -7.98 -2.86 -5.55
CA TRP A 10 -7.52 -2.91 -6.93
C TRP A 10 -7.22 -4.36 -7.33
N THR A 11 -7.26 -4.61 -8.62
CA THR A 11 -6.85 -5.89 -9.22
C THR A 11 -5.88 -5.60 -10.36
N ALA A 12 -4.93 -6.49 -10.56
CA ALA A 12 -3.96 -6.47 -11.66
C ALA A 12 -3.65 -7.92 -12.02
N GLU A 13 -3.28 -8.16 -13.28
CA GLU A 13 -2.90 -9.50 -13.75
C GLU A 13 -1.49 -9.89 -13.31
N ASP A 14 -0.53 -8.96 -13.44
CA ASP A 14 0.88 -9.25 -13.20
C ASP A 14 1.44 -8.61 -11.93
N SER A 15 1.39 -7.27 -11.84
CA SER A 15 2.04 -6.54 -10.75
C SER A 15 1.47 -5.12 -10.54
N PHE A 16 1.86 -4.52 -9.43
CA PHE A 16 1.59 -3.13 -9.08
C PHE A 16 2.88 -2.36 -8.85
N ASP A 17 2.97 -1.15 -9.41
CA ASP A 17 3.94 -0.13 -9.01
C ASP A 17 3.20 0.96 -8.23
N ILE A 18 3.44 1.05 -6.92
CA ILE A 18 2.64 1.85 -5.99
C ILE A 18 3.50 2.95 -5.37
N LEU A 19 3.00 4.19 -5.38
CA LEU A 19 3.55 5.31 -4.61
C LEU A 19 2.57 5.66 -3.48
N ILE A 20 3.01 5.49 -2.24
CA ILE A 20 2.20 5.75 -1.05
C ILE A 20 2.79 6.94 -0.30
N GLY A 21 1.99 7.99 -0.11
CA GLY A 21 2.33 9.13 0.75
C GLY A 21 1.76 8.94 2.16
N ASN A 22 2.50 9.39 3.17
CA ASN A 22 2.19 9.16 4.59
C ASN A 22 1.97 7.67 4.92
N ALA A 23 2.96 6.84 4.55
CA ALA A 23 2.88 5.40 4.63
C ALA A 23 2.58 4.85 6.04
N GLY A 24 2.99 5.56 7.10
CA GLY A 24 2.68 5.16 8.49
C GLY A 24 1.18 5.18 8.83
N GLY A 25 0.34 5.85 8.04
CA GLY A 25 -1.11 5.87 8.22
C GLY A 25 -1.87 4.89 7.33
N ILE A 26 -1.18 4.00 6.60
CA ILE A 26 -1.80 3.10 5.62
C ILE A 26 -1.58 1.65 6.03
N GLU A 27 -2.69 0.91 6.14
CA GLU A 27 -2.67 -0.55 6.19
C GLU A 27 -2.88 -1.10 4.78
N PHE A 28 -2.09 -2.10 4.40
CA PHE A 28 -2.17 -2.70 3.07
C PHE A 28 -2.11 -4.22 3.14
N SER A 29 -2.94 -4.86 2.32
CA SER A 29 -2.91 -6.32 2.13
C SER A 29 -2.86 -6.67 0.65
N LEU A 30 -2.07 -7.70 0.32
CA LEU A 30 -2.02 -8.30 -1.01
C LEU A 30 -2.66 -9.68 -0.92
N ASN A 31 -3.76 -9.89 -1.66
CA ASN A 31 -4.51 -11.15 -1.67
C ASN A 31 -4.91 -11.63 -0.26
N GLY A 32 -5.28 -10.69 0.62
CA GLY A 32 -5.67 -10.96 2.01
C GLY A 32 -4.50 -11.06 3.00
N ASN A 33 -3.26 -11.06 2.52
CA ASN A 33 -2.07 -11.10 3.40
C ASN A 33 -1.57 -9.68 3.68
N PRO A 34 -1.51 -9.24 4.96
CA PRO A 34 -0.91 -7.97 5.32
C PRO A 34 0.56 -7.95 4.90
N ILE A 35 1.00 -6.86 4.25
CA ILE A 35 2.41 -6.66 3.85
C ILE A 35 3.25 -5.94 4.91
N GLY A 36 2.68 -5.76 6.12
CA GLY A 36 3.37 -5.18 7.26
C GLY A 36 3.44 -3.65 7.24
N HIS A 37 4.34 -3.11 8.05
CA HIS A 37 4.47 -1.66 8.23
C HIS A 37 5.21 -1.03 7.05
N LEU A 38 4.51 -0.19 6.29
CA LEU A 38 5.01 0.35 5.02
C LEU A 38 6.02 1.49 5.17
N GLY A 39 6.04 2.19 6.30
CA GLY A 39 6.96 3.28 6.58
C GLY A 39 6.53 4.10 7.79
N ALA A 40 7.37 5.04 8.21
CA ALA A 40 7.03 5.95 9.31
C ALA A 40 5.96 6.99 8.91
N GLU A 41 5.42 7.70 9.90
CA GLU A 41 4.54 8.86 9.68
C GLU A 41 5.22 9.90 8.77
N GLY A 42 4.44 10.48 7.85
CA GLY A 42 4.90 11.45 6.85
C GLY A 42 5.79 10.86 5.74
N LYS A 43 6.19 9.59 5.83
CA LYS A 43 7.08 8.97 4.84
C LYS A 43 6.35 8.70 3.52
N VAL A 44 7.05 8.94 2.42
CA VAL A 44 6.66 8.48 1.08
C VAL A 44 7.45 7.23 0.73
N VAL A 45 6.76 6.19 0.24
CA VAL A 45 7.37 4.91 -0.16
C VAL A 45 6.93 4.50 -1.56
N ARG A 46 7.81 3.77 -2.24
CA ARG A 46 7.57 3.15 -3.54
C ARG A 46 7.68 1.64 -3.36
N LEU A 47 6.67 0.91 -3.82
CA LEU A 47 6.58 -0.53 -3.69
C LEU A 47 6.30 -1.14 -5.05
N LYS A 48 6.86 -2.32 -5.28
CA LYS A 48 6.47 -3.19 -6.38
C LYS A 48 5.92 -4.48 -5.80
N LEU A 49 4.71 -4.86 -6.20
CA LEU A 49 4.03 -6.05 -5.69
C LEU A 49 3.59 -6.97 -6.82
N PRO A 50 3.71 -8.31 -6.68
CA PRO A 50 4.41 -8.99 -5.58
C PRO A 50 5.91 -8.65 -5.55
N GLU A 51 6.53 -8.72 -4.37
CA GLU A 51 7.99 -8.59 -4.27
C GLU A 51 8.64 -9.76 -5.04
N GLY A 52 9.58 -9.43 -5.92
CA GLY A 52 10.29 -10.40 -6.75
C GLY A 52 11.42 -11.10 -6.02
#